data_AF-Q6S8E9-F1
#
_entry.id   AF-Q6S8E9-F1
#
_cell.length_a   1.000
_cell.length_b   1.000
_cell.length_c   1.000
_cell.angle_alpha   90.00
_cell.angle_beta   90.00
_cell.angle_gamma   90.00
#
_symmetry.space_group_name_H-M   'P 1'
#
loop_
_entity.id
_entity.type
_entity.pdbx_description
1 polymer ?
#
loop_
_entity_poly.entity_id
_entity_poly.type
_entity_poly.pdbx_seq_one_letter_code
_entity_poly.pdbx_strand_id
1 'polypeptide(L)'
;FQDAVTKIQWKAPCFSGDGEWVIGASASKGEHKLYIWDRAGHLVKILEGPKEALIDLAWHPLRPLVVSVSVAGLVYIWAKDYTENWSAFAPDFKELEENEEYVEREDEFDLMPESEKVKEL
;
A
#
# COMPACT_ATOMS: atom_id res chain seq x y z
N PHE A 1 -9.79 -18.96 9.73
CA PHE A 1 -8.95 -17.92 10.36
C PHE A 1 -8.78 -18.23 11.85
N GLN A 2 -7.73 -18.96 12.23
CA GLN A 2 -7.43 -19.27 13.63
C GLN A 2 -5.92 -19.14 13.84
N ASP A 3 -5.51 -18.51 14.93
CA ASP A 3 -4.12 -18.60 15.34
C ASP A 3 -3.90 -19.97 16.02
N ALA A 4 -3.26 -20.89 15.29
CA ALA A 4 -3.01 -22.25 15.77
C ALA A 4 -1.94 -22.31 16.88
N VAL A 5 -1.12 -21.26 17.01
CA VAL A 5 0.02 -21.21 17.93
C VAL A 5 -0.41 -20.57 19.25
N THR A 6 -0.97 -19.37 19.21
CA THR A 6 -1.30 -18.60 20.42
C THR A 6 -2.75 -18.80 20.86
N LYS A 7 -3.61 -19.32 19.98
CA LYS A 7 -5.05 -19.50 20.20
C LYS A 7 -5.77 -18.21 20.63
N ILE A 8 -5.30 -17.07 20.13
CA ILE A 8 -5.92 -15.76 20.34
C ILE A 8 -7.34 -15.76 19.76
N GLN A 9 -8.26 -15.11 20.48
CA GLN A 9 -9.60 -14.80 19.97
C GLN A 9 -9.55 -13.56 19.08
N TRP A 10 -10.37 -13.55 18.03
CA TRP A 10 -10.49 -12.41 17.13
C TRP A 10 -11.61 -11.47 17.57
N LYS A 11 -11.39 -10.17 17.40
CA LYS A 11 -12.40 -9.13 17.55
C LYS A 11 -12.64 -8.42 16.23
N ALA A 12 -13.86 -7.91 16.08
CA ALA A 12 -14.28 -7.03 14.99
C ALA A 12 -13.83 -7.51 13.59
N PRO A 13 -14.08 -8.77 13.21
CA PRO A 13 -13.69 -9.22 11.87
C PRO A 13 -14.52 -8.49 10.82
N CYS A 14 -13.87 -8.01 9.76
CA CYS A 14 -14.56 -7.45 8.60
C CYS A 14 -13.79 -7.71 7.30
N PHE A 15 -14.48 -7.51 6.18
CA PHE A 15 -13.90 -7.61 4.85
C PHE A 15 -13.31 -6.27 4.41
N SER A 16 -12.33 -6.32 3.52
CA SER A 16 -11.98 -5.18 2.69
C SER A 16 -13.14 -4.80 1.77
N GLY A 17 -13.10 -3.58 1.23
CA GLY A 17 -14.14 -3.07 0.34
C GLY A 17 -14.40 -3.93 -0.91
N ASP A 18 -13.36 -4.57 -1.43
CA ASP A 18 -13.41 -5.51 -2.57
C ASP A 18 -13.69 -6.97 -2.15
N GLY A 19 -13.68 -7.26 -0.84
CA GLY A 19 -13.87 -8.61 -0.30
C GLY A 19 -12.70 -9.58 -0.49
N GLU A 20 -11.55 -9.12 -1.03
CA GLU A 20 -10.37 -9.98 -1.23
C GLU A 20 -9.60 -10.25 0.07
N TRP A 21 -9.74 -9.35 1.06
CA TRP A 21 -9.04 -9.43 2.34
C TRP A 21 -10.02 -9.55 3.49
N VAL A 22 -9.62 -10.32 4.49
CA VAL A 22 -10.27 -10.36 5.80
C VAL A 22 -9.31 -9.74 6.80
N ILE A 23 -9.81 -8.82 7.62
CA ILE A 23 -9.06 -8.29 8.76
C ILE A 23 -9.68 -8.73 10.06
N GLY A 24 -8.85 -8.93 11.08
CA GLY A 24 -9.30 -9.20 12.44
C GLY A 24 -8.31 -8.63 13.45
N ALA A 25 -8.83 -8.12 14.55
CA ALA A 25 -8.00 -7.67 15.65
C ALA A 25 -7.76 -8.75 16.68
N SER A 26 -6.56 -8.74 17.26
CA SER A 26 -6.23 -9.58 18.40
C SER A 26 -7.02 -9.17 19.64
N ALA A 27 -7.60 -10.15 20.34
CA ALA A 27 -8.17 -9.95 21.68
C ALA A 27 -7.11 -9.95 22.80
N SER A 28 -5.82 -10.07 22.46
CA SER A 28 -4.72 -10.08 23.42
C SER A 28 -4.69 -8.80 24.26
N LYS A 29 -4.45 -8.94 25.57
CA LYS A 29 -4.40 -7.80 26.49
C LYS A 29 -3.10 -7.03 26.28
N GLY A 30 -3.23 -5.73 26.07
CA GLY A 30 -2.07 -4.82 25.95
C GLY A 30 -1.36 -4.89 24.60
N GLU A 31 -2.00 -5.48 23.58
CA GLU A 31 -1.50 -5.48 22.20
C GLU A 31 -2.53 -4.87 21.26
N HIS A 32 -2.05 -3.99 20.38
CA HIS A 32 -2.85 -3.40 19.31
C HIS A 32 -2.41 -4.01 17.98
N LYS A 33 -2.80 -5.28 17.75
CA LYS A 33 -2.41 -6.03 16.54
C LYS A 33 -3.59 -6.31 15.64
N LEU A 34 -3.45 -5.97 14.37
CA LEU A 34 -4.40 -6.30 13.30
C LEU A 34 -3.77 -7.34 12.38
N TYR A 35 -4.54 -8.35 12.03
CA TYR A 35 -4.10 -9.44 11.17
C TYR A 35 -4.93 -9.39 9.89
N ILE A 36 -4.25 -9.48 8.75
CA ILE A 36 -4.87 -9.42 7.43
C ILE A 36 -4.59 -10.75 6.73
N TRP A 37 -5.66 -11.39 6.27
CA TRP A 37 -5.60 -12.65 5.53
C TRP A 37 -6.17 -12.50 4.13
N ASP A 38 -5.70 -13.35 3.22
CA ASP A 38 -6.39 -13.60 1.96
C ASP A 38 -7.65 -14.48 2.19
N ARG A 39 -8.47 -14.63 1.15
CA ARG A 39 -9.65 -15.51 1.19
C ARG A 39 -9.34 -17.00 1.35
N ALA A 40 -8.12 -17.43 1.03
CA ALA A 40 -7.68 -18.80 1.24
C ALA A 40 -7.28 -19.07 2.71
N GLY A 41 -7.17 -18.03 3.53
CA GLY A 41 -6.82 -18.11 4.95
C GLY A 41 -5.34 -17.94 5.24
N HIS A 42 -4.52 -17.57 4.25
CA HIS A 42 -3.10 -17.28 4.48
C HIS A 42 -2.93 -15.91 5.12
N LEU A 43 -2.10 -15.85 6.16
CA LEU A 43 -1.75 -14.59 6.81
C LEU A 43 -0.83 -13.79 5.89
N VAL A 44 -1.28 -12.62 5.46
CA VAL A 44 -0.53 -11.74 4.54
C VAL A 44 0.22 -10.67 5.29
N LYS A 45 -0.40 -10.06 6.30
CA LYS A 45 0.24 -8.98 7.06
C LYS A 45 -0.24 -8.91 8.50
N ILE A 46 0.65 -8.45 9.37
CA ILE A 46 0.33 -8.02 10.73
C ILE A 46 0.63 -6.52 10.80
N LEU A 47 -0.33 -5.74 11.28
CA LEU A 47 -0.14 -4.33 11.61
C LEU A 47 0.03 -4.23 13.13
N GLU A 48 1.18 -3.73 13.56
CA GLU A 48 1.53 -3.62 14.98
C GLU A 48 1.45 -2.16 15.43
N GLY A 49 0.62 -1.92 16.44
CA GLY A 49 0.42 -0.61 17.04
C GLY A 49 1.00 -0.52 18.45
N PRO A 50 0.63 0.54 19.19
CA PRO A 50 1.03 0.73 20.58
C PRO A 50 0.57 -0.40 21.50
N LYS A 51 1.11 -0.44 22.72
CA LYS A 51 0.78 -1.46 23.74
C LYS A 51 -0.56 -1.18 24.44
N GLU A 52 -1.62 -1.14 23.65
CA GLU A 52 -2.98 -0.87 24.09
C GLU A 52 -3.92 -1.93 23.55
N ALA A 53 -4.95 -2.30 24.32
CA ALA A 53 -5.91 -3.28 23.83
C ALA A 53 -6.86 -2.63 22.82
N LEU A 54 -7.12 -3.31 21.70
CA LEU A 54 -8.10 -2.87 20.71
C LEU A 54 -9.54 -3.28 21.11
N ILE A 55 -10.48 -2.38 20.85
CA ILE A 55 -11.93 -2.58 21.04
C ILE A 55 -12.62 -2.92 19.73
N ASP A 56 -12.46 -2.09 18.70
CA ASP A 56 -13.14 -2.23 17.41
C ASP A 56 -12.25 -1.77 16.24
N LEU A 57 -12.63 -2.16 15.02
CA LEU A 57 -12.00 -1.72 13.77
C LEU A 57 -13.01 -1.58 12.63
N ALA A 58 -12.66 -0.78 11.63
CA ALA A 58 -13.40 -0.67 10.39
C ALA A 58 -12.45 -0.55 9.19
N TRP A 59 -12.79 -1.21 8.08
CA TRP A 59 -12.08 -1.08 6.81
C TRP A 59 -12.86 -0.14 5.88
N HIS A 60 -12.17 0.82 5.25
CA HIS A 60 -12.81 1.77 4.34
C HIS A 60 -13.26 1.08 3.02
N PRO A 61 -14.52 1.22 2.59
CA PRO A 61 -15.09 0.40 1.51
C PRO A 61 -14.49 0.65 0.12
N LEU A 62 -13.76 1.76 -0.08
CA LEU A 62 -13.21 2.13 -1.39
C LEU A 62 -11.69 2.36 -1.38
N ARG A 63 -11.04 2.36 -0.22
CA ARG A 63 -9.64 2.78 -0.08
C ARG A 63 -8.92 1.79 0.85
N PRO A 64 -7.62 1.53 0.64
CA PRO A 64 -6.83 0.67 1.52
C PRO A 64 -6.49 1.42 2.83
N LEU A 65 -7.53 1.72 3.60
CA LEU A 65 -7.47 2.46 4.86
C LEU A 65 -8.25 1.71 5.92
N VAL A 66 -7.63 1.50 7.08
CA VAL A 66 -8.25 0.86 8.23
C VAL A 66 -8.24 1.85 9.39
N VAL A 67 -9.33 1.87 10.15
CA VAL A 67 -9.44 2.61 11.40
C VAL A 67 -9.60 1.61 12.53
N SER A 68 -8.95 1.86 13.65
CA SER A 68 -9.10 1.03 14.86
C SER A 68 -9.15 1.90 16.10
N VAL A 69 -9.89 1.47 17.12
CA VAL A 69 -10.02 2.19 18.39
C VAL A 69 -9.49 1.37 19.56
N SER A 70 -8.67 1.99 20.40
CA SER A 70 -8.12 1.35 21.61
C SER A 70 -8.99 1.60 22.84
N VAL A 71 -8.75 0.80 23.88
CA VAL A 71 -9.35 0.98 25.22
C VAL A 71 -9.01 2.32 25.88
N ALA A 72 -7.94 2.99 25.43
CA ALA A 72 -7.59 4.34 25.89
C ALA A 72 -8.44 5.44 25.22
N GLY A 73 -9.35 5.07 24.31
CA GLY A 73 -10.16 6.02 23.54
C GLY A 73 -9.42 6.66 22.37
N LEU A 74 -8.23 6.14 22.01
CA LEU A 74 -7.45 6.62 20.88
C LEU A 74 -7.89 5.94 19.58
N VAL A 75 -7.96 6.73 18.51
CA VAL A 75 -8.29 6.25 17.16
C VAL A 75 -7.01 6.24 16.33
N TYR A 76 -6.70 5.08 15.75
CA TYR A 76 -5.55 4.89 14.88
C TYR A 76 -6.01 4.72 13.44
N ILE A 77 -5.28 5.35 12.53
CA ILE A 77 -5.50 5.27 11.09
C ILE A 77 -4.31 4.52 10.49
N TRP A 78 -4.61 3.46 9.77
CA TRP A 78 -3.65 2.64 9.04
C TRP A 78 -3.86 2.90 7.56
N ALA A 79 -2.82 3.38 6.89
CA ALA A 79 -2.82 3.63 5.47
C ALA A 79 -1.51 3.09 4.87
N LYS A 80 -1.50 2.87 3.56
CA LYS A 80 -0.26 2.68 2.83
C LYS A 80 0.54 3.99 2.89
N ASP A 81 1.85 3.91 3.11
CA ASP A 81 2.72 5.07 2.99
C ASP A 81 2.56 5.68 1.58
N TYR A 82 2.36 6.98 1.54
CA TYR A 82 2.37 7.73 0.29
C TYR A 82 3.82 7.94 -0.13
N THR A 83 4.28 7.16 -1.10
CA THR A 83 5.56 7.43 -1.76
C THR A 83 5.36 8.56 -2.75
N GLU A 84 5.94 9.72 -2.46
CA GLU A 84 5.98 10.84 -3.41
C GLU A 84 6.76 10.42 -4.65
N ASN A 85 6.12 10.43 -5.80
CA ASN A 85 6.77 10.18 -7.08
C ASN A 85 7.23 11.52 -7.65
N TRP A 86 8.54 11.70 -7.85
CA TRP A 86 9.13 12.94 -8.36
C TRP A 86 8.73 13.20 -9.82
N SER A 87 8.32 12.16 -10.56
CA SER A 87 7.73 12.31 -11.89
C SER A 87 6.42 13.10 -11.88
N ALA A 88 5.77 13.28 -10.72
CA ALA A 88 4.60 14.14 -10.59
C ALA A 88 4.94 15.64 -10.71
N PHE A 89 6.20 16.02 -10.49
CA PHE A 89 6.68 17.41 -10.57
C PHE A 89 7.34 17.74 -11.91
N ALA A 90 7.78 16.73 -12.66
CA ALA A 90 8.39 16.88 -13.97
C ALA A 90 7.84 15.78 -14.91
N PRO A 91 6.88 16.12 -15.80
CA PRO A 91 6.21 15.14 -16.66
C PRO A 91 7.17 14.31 -17.54
N ASP A 92 8.29 14.91 -17.92
CA ASP A 92 9.32 14.28 -18.75
C ASP A 92 10.36 13.50 -17.93
N PHE A 93 10.26 13.52 -16.60
CA PHE A 93 11.17 12.80 -15.71
C PHE A 93 10.67 11.38 -15.46
N LYS A 94 11.48 10.38 -15.83
CA LYS A 94 11.23 8.96 -15.52
C LYS A 94 12.17 8.55 -14.39
N GLU A 95 11.59 8.12 -13.26
CA GLU A 95 12.36 7.47 -12.21
C GLU A 95 12.87 6.11 -12.71
N LEU A 96 14.16 5.83 -12.47
CA LEU A 96 14.80 4.57 -12.78
C LEU A 96 15.16 3.86 -11.48
N GLU A 97 14.79 2.58 -11.37
CA GLU A 97 15.19 1.75 -10.22
C GLU A 97 16.65 1.30 -10.32
N GLU A 98 17.18 1.24 -11.54
CA GLU A 98 18.57 0.91 -11.88
C GLU A 98 19.07 1.74 -13.06
N ASN A 99 20.39 1.81 -13.26
CA ASN A 99 20.96 2.59 -14.35
C ASN A 99 20.60 1.96 -15.71
N GLU A 100 19.89 2.70 -16.55
CA GLU A 100 19.71 2.36 -17.97
C GLU A 100 20.85 3.00 -18.79
N GLU A 101 21.48 2.22 -19.67
CA GLU A 101 22.48 2.77 -20.61
C GLU A 101 21.75 3.56 -21.71
N TYR A 102 22.20 4.79 -21.93
CA TYR A 102 21.65 5.65 -22.96
C TYR A 102 22.14 5.22 -24.35
N VAL A 103 21.20 4.90 -25.25
CA VAL A 103 21.51 4.63 -26.66
C VAL A 103 21.04 5.83 -27.47
N GLU A 104 22.00 6.69 -27.81
CA GLU A 104 21.75 7.89 -28.62
C GLU A 104 21.20 7.48 -29.98
N ARG A 105 20.19 8.20 -30.46
CA ARG A 105 19.74 8.00 -31.85
C ARG A 105 20.71 8.73 -32.77
N GLU A 106 21.04 8.13 -33.92
CA GLU A 106 21.93 8.73 -34.93
C GLU A 106 21.51 10.16 -35.31
N ASP A 107 20.20 10.44 -35.35
CA ASP A 107 19.62 11.72 -35.75
C ASP A 107 19.43 12.72 -34.59
N GLU A 108 19.86 12.40 -33.37
CA GLU A 108 19.57 13.20 -32.17
C GLU A 108 20.26 14.57 -32.18
N PHE A 109 21.47 14.65 -32.71
CA PHE A 109 22.29 15.87 -32.74
C PHE A 109 22.36 16.53 -34.12
N ASP A 110 21.50 16.10 -35.04
CA ASP A 110 21.42 16.71 -36.37
C ASP A 110 20.93 18.16 -36.26
N LEU A 111 21.63 19.09 -36.93
CA LEU A 111 21.24 20.51 -36.97
C LEU A 111 19.87 20.74 -37.63
N MET A 112 19.49 19.86 -38.55
CA MET A 112 18.22 19.88 -39.25
C MET A 112 17.58 18.50 -39.17
N PRO A 113 16.40 18.35 -38.55
CA PRO A 113 15.70 17.08 -38.52
C PRO A 113 15.33 16.64 -39.94
N GLU A 114 15.36 15.33 -40.22
CA GLU A 114 15.02 14.81 -41.55
C GLU A 114 13.61 15.22 -42.01
N SER A 115 12.67 15.40 -41.07
CA SER A 115 11.31 15.87 -41.34
C SER A 115 11.25 17.27 -41.98
N GLU A 116 12.29 18.09 -41.80
CA GLU A 116 12.44 19.40 -42.43
C GLU A 116 13.20 19.30 -43.75
N LYS A 117 14.16 18.37 -43.88
CA LYS A 117 14.90 18.11 -45.14
C LYS A 117 13.97 17.64 -46.28
N VAL A 118 12.90 16.90 -45.98
CA VAL A 118 11.94 16.38 -46.99
C VAL A 118 11.01 17.47 -47.55
N LYS A 119 10.85 18.60 -46.85
CA LYS A 119 9.99 19.72 -47.33
C LYS A 119 10.67 20.63 -48.36
N GLU A 120 11.98 20.48 -48.56
CA GLU A 120 12.77 21.27 -49.52
C GLU A 120 13.00 20.57 -50.88
N LEU A 121 12.37 19.41 -51.10
CA LEU A 121 12.34 18.68 -52.39
C LEU A 121 10.98 18.83 -53.08
#